data_AF-A0A7H8SA71-F1
#
_entry.id   AF-A0A7H8SA71-F1
#
_cell.length_a   1.000
_cell.length_b   1.000
_cell.length_c   1.000
_cell.angle_alpha   90.00
_cell.angle_beta   90.00
_cell.angle_gamma   90.00
#
_symmetry.space_group_name_H-M   'P 1'
#
loop_
_entity.id
_entity.type
_entity.pdbx_description
1 polymer ?
#
loop_
_entity_poly.entity_id
_entity_poly.type
_entity_poly.pdbx_seq_one_letter_code
_entity_poly.pdbx_strand_id
1 'polypeptide(L)'
;MNEKKTTKKGSYFLLSPETKDKIQSIADEKNVSQADVITEAIDHYYADRNEKNVALKNMISDLMDEKLATMQEKLQRIQVTGNVVDRDTKILLEFMNHYYLINEFKDLITTEKYKTNGMQQAEELIQKRIHKHRQKKLDYEKRKAQKQQESEA
;
A
#
# COMPACT_ATOMS: atom_id res chain seq x y z
N MET A 1 -17.59 46.81 -14.30
CA MET A 1 -17.58 45.34 -14.41
C MET A 1 -17.93 45.01 -15.85
N ASN A 2 -16.98 44.57 -16.68
CA ASN A 2 -17.26 44.21 -18.07
C ASN A 2 -17.33 42.69 -18.17
N GLU A 3 -18.55 42.17 -18.27
CA GLU A 3 -18.79 40.79 -18.72
C GLU A 3 -18.22 40.64 -20.13
N LYS A 4 -17.23 39.75 -20.28
CA LYS A 4 -16.72 39.35 -21.60
C LYS A 4 -17.87 38.70 -22.36
N LYS A 5 -18.46 39.41 -23.32
CA LYS A 5 -19.34 38.81 -24.34
C LYS A 5 -18.57 37.71 -25.07
N THR A 6 -18.92 36.46 -24.81
CA THR A 6 -18.41 35.30 -25.54
C THR A 6 -19.02 35.30 -26.94
N THR A 7 -18.23 35.59 -27.96
CA THR A 7 -18.68 35.50 -29.35
C THR A 7 -18.79 34.03 -29.77
N LYS A 8 -20.01 33.52 -29.94
CA LYS A 8 -20.25 32.18 -30.50
C LYS A 8 -19.67 32.14 -31.92
N LYS A 9 -18.83 31.14 -32.22
CA LYS A 9 -18.25 30.91 -33.55
C LYS A 9 -19.00 29.78 -34.25
N GLY A 10 -19.44 30.02 -35.49
CA GLY A 10 -20.05 28.99 -36.32
C GLY A 10 -19.02 27.93 -36.73
N SER A 11 -19.43 26.67 -36.77
CA SER A 11 -18.60 25.54 -37.21
C SER A 11 -19.48 24.51 -37.92
N TYR A 12 -18.96 23.88 -38.96
CA TYR A 12 -19.67 22.85 -39.73
C TYR A 12 -19.16 21.47 -39.33
N PHE A 13 -20.08 20.57 -38.95
CA PHE A 13 -19.77 19.20 -38.58
C PHE A 13 -20.65 18.23 -39.37
N LEU A 14 -20.05 17.13 -39.81
CA LEU A 14 -20.80 16.02 -40.42
C LEU A 14 -21.36 15.14 -39.30
N LEU A 15 -22.67 14.95 -39.28
CA LEU A 15 -23.37 14.11 -38.33
C LEU A 15 -24.08 12.98 -39.07
N SER A 16 -24.22 11.83 -38.41
CA SER A 16 -25.08 10.77 -38.93
C SER A 16 -26.54 11.25 -38.96
N PRO A 17 -27.38 10.74 -39.89
CA PRO A 17 -28.80 11.08 -39.93
C PRO A 17 -29.50 10.83 -38.59
N GLU A 18 -29.23 9.68 -37.96
CA GLU A 18 -29.81 9.34 -36.65
C GLU A 18 -29.41 10.32 -35.54
N THR A 19 -28.16 10.79 -35.53
CA THR A 19 -27.69 11.77 -34.54
C THR A 19 -28.35 13.12 -34.75
N LYS A 20 -28.56 13.52 -36.00
CA LYS A 20 -29.25 14.76 -36.35
C LYS A 20 -30.71 14.72 -35.90
N ASP A 21 -31.39 13.60 -36.11
CA ASP A 21 -32.79 13.42 -35.70
C ASP A 21 -32.94 13.43 -34.17
N LYS A 22 -31.98 12.83 -33.44
CA LYS A 22 -31.93 12.88 -31.97
C LYS A 22 -31.73 14.31 -31.45
N ILE A 23 -30.82 15.08 -32.06
CA ILE A 23 -30.58 16.50 -31.68
C ILE A 23 -31.84 17.33 -31.94
N GLN A 24 -32.49 17.13 -33.08
CA GLN A 24 -33.74 17.83 -33.43
C GLN A 24 -34.86 17.49 -32.44
N SER A 25 -35.04 16.21 -32.12
CA SER A 25 -36.07 15.76 -31.18
C SER A 25 -35.90 16.40 -29.78
N ILE A 26 -34.65 16.46 -29.29
CA ILE A 26 -34.35 17.08 -27.99
C ILE A 26 -34.52 18.60 -28.04
N ALA A 27 -34.16 19.24 -29.17
CA ALA A 27 -34.36 20.67 -29.37
C ALA A 27 -35.84 21.04 -29.34
N ASP A 28 -36.68 20.23 -30.01
CA ASP A 28 -38.13 20.40 -30.05
C ASP A 28 -38.77 20.15 -28.68
N GLU A 29 -38.34 19.10 -27.97
CA GLU A 29 -38.84 18.78 -26.63
C GLU A 29 -38.50 19.87 -25.61
N LYS A 30 -37.26 20.38 -25.63
CA LYS A 30 -36.79 21.41 -24.69
C LYS A 30 -37.09 22.84 -25.14
N ASN A 31 -37.61 23.06 -26.35
CA ASN A 31 -37.78 24.38 -26.98
C ASN A 31 -36.49 25.22 -26.99
N VAL A 32 -35.36 24.59 -27.30
CA VAL A 32 -34.05 25.24 -27.35
C VAL A 32 -33.40 25.04 -28.72
N SER A 33 -32.38 25.85 -29.04
CA SER A 33 -31.64 25.69 -30.29
C SER A 33 -30.85 24.37 -30.28
N GLN A 34 -30.72 23.73 -31.44
CA GLN A 34 -29.83 22.57 -31.62
C GLN A 34 -28.39 22.85 -31.14
N ALA A 35 -27.92 24.09 -31.30
CA ALA A 35 -26.59 24.48 -30.84
C ALA A 35 -26.49 24.44 -29.31
N ASP A 36 -27.56 24.79 -28.60
CA ASP A 36 -27.59 24.76 -27.14
C ASP A 36 -27.73 23.32 -26.63
N VAL A 37 -28.48 22.45 -27.33
CA VAL A 37 -28.51 20.98 -27.06
C VAL A 37 -27.12 20.36 -27.17
N ILE A 38 -26.38 20.67 -28.24
CA ILE A 38 -25.02 20.18 -28.45
C ILE A 38 -24.08 20.71 -27.35
N THR A 39 -24.21 21.98 -26.99
CA THR A 39 -23.40 22.57 -25.91
C THR A 39 -23.66 21.87 -24.58
N GLU A 40 -24.93 21.68 -24.21
CA GLU A 40 -25.34 20.98 -22.99
C GLU A 40 -24.82 19.53 -22.96
N ALA A 41 -24.91 18.81 -24.09
CA ALA A 41 -24.42 17.43 -24.19
C ALA A 41 -22.90 17.34 -24.01
N ILE A 42 -22.14 18.29 -24.58
CA ILE A 42 -20.69 18.36 -24.43
C ILE A 42 -20.32 18.71 -22.98
N ASP A 43 -20.98 19.71 -22.39
CA ASP A 43 -20.75 20.12 -21.01
C ASP A 43 -21.04 18.96 -20.04
N HIS A 44 -22.14 18.23 -20.24
CA HIS A 44 -22.47 17.04 -19.46
C HIS A 44 -21.42 15.94 -19.63
N TYR A 45 -20.94 15.69 -20.86
CA TYR A 45 -19.88 14.70 -21.10
C TYR A 45 -18.58 15.04 -20.37
N TYR A 46 -18.17 16.32 -20.36
CA TYR A 46 -16.98 16.76 -19.62
C TYR A 46 -17.19 16.74 -18.10
N ALA A 47 -18.39 17.10 -17.62
CA ALA A 47 -18.74 17.04 -16.20
C ALA A 47 -18.72 15.60 -15.68
N ASP A 48 -19.41 14.67 -16.35
CA ASP A 48 -19.44 13.24 -16.01
C ASP A 48 -18.04 12.61 -16.08
N ARG A 49 -17.24 12.95 -17.11
CA ARG A 49 -15.85 12.48 -17.19
C ARG A 49 -14.99 13.01 -16.05
N ASN A 50 -15.14 14.28 -15.67
CA ASN A 50 -14.42 14.86 -14.55
C ASN A 50 -14.86 14.23 -13.22
N GLU A 51 -16.15 14.04 -13.01
CA GLU A 51 -16.71 13.40 -11.81
C GLU A 51 -16.19 11.96 -11.67
N LYS A 52 -16.25 11.15 -12.75
CA LYS A 52 -15.67 9.80 -12.77
C LYS A 52 -14.17 9.79 -12.48
N ASN A 53 -13.42 10.74 -13.04
CA ASN A 53 -12.00 10.87 -12.77
C ASN A 53 -11.71 11.26 -11.31
N VAL A 54 -12.52 12.15 -10.72
CA VAL A 54 -12.40 12.54 -9.30
C VAL A 54 -12.75 11.35 -8.40
N ALA A 55 -13.84 10.65 -8.68
CA ALA A 55 -14.26 9.47 -7.93
C ALA A 55 -13.18 8.37 -7.96
N LEU A 56 -12.60 8.10 -9.14
CA LEU A 56 -11.50 7.14 -9.29
C LEU A 56 -10.26 7.58 -8.51
N LYS A 57 -9.89 8.86 -8.58
CA LYS A 57 -8.75 9.40 -7.82
C LYS A 57 -8.95 9.25 -6.32
N ASN A 58 -10.15 9.57 -5.83
CA ASN A 58 -10.47 9.45 -4.40
C ASN A 58 -10.41 7.98 -3.96
N MET A 59 -11.00 7.06 -4.73
CA MET A 59 -10.94 5.64 -4.41
C MET A 59 -9.51 5.10 -4.37
N ILE A 60 -8.65 5.53 -5.29
CA ILE A 60 -7.23 5.18 -5.27
C ILE A 60 -6.52 5.79 -4.05
N SER A 61 -6.82 7.05 -3.71
CA SER A 61 -6.26 7.71 -2.53
C SER A 61 -6.65 6.97 -1.25
N ASP A 62 -7.94 6.69 -1.07
CA ASP A 62 -8.45 5.98 0.12
C ASP A 62 -7.82 4.59 0.26
N LEU A 63 -7.70 3.86 -0.85
CA LEU A 63 -7.03 2.56 -0.87
C LEU A 63 -5.54 2.71 -0.50
N MET A 64 -4.84 3.72 -1.03
CA MET A 64 -3.44 3.96 -0.67
C MET A 64 -3.31 4.34 0.81
N ASP A 65 -4.16 5.22 1.32
CA ASP A 65 -4.13 5.68 2.71
C ASP A 65 -4.39 4.51 3.67
N GLU A 66 -5.35 3.63 3.37
CA GLU A 66 -5.61 2.42 4.15
C GLU A 66 -4.37 1.50 4.17
N LYS A 67 -3.78 1.22 3.00
CA LYS A 67 -2.60 0.33 2.93
C LYS A 67 -1.38 0.96 3.60
N LEU A 68 -1.14 2.25 3.41
CA LEU A 68 -0.04 2.97 4.05
C LEU A 68 -0.20 3.04 5.57
N ALA A 69 -1.42 3.25 6.08
CA ALA A 69 -1.69 3.22 7.51
C ALA A 69 -1.32 1.87 8.15
N THR A 70 -1.70 0.76 7.51
CA THR A 70 -1.33 -0.58 8.01
C THR A 70 0.18 -0.85 7.93
N MET A 71 0.88 -0.29 6.94
CA MET A 71 2.34 -0.38 6.86
C MET A 71 3.00 0.47 7.94
N GLN A 72 2.48 1.66 8.21
CA GLN A 72 3.00 2.56 9.24
C GLN A 72 2.91 1.93 10.64
N GLU A 73 1.79 1.29 10.98
CA GLU A 73 1.63 0.58 12.26
C GLU A 73 2.67 -0.54 12.41
N LYS A 74 2.88 -1.33 11.34
CA LYS A 74 3.89 -2.41 11.33
C LYS A 74 5.30 -1.86 11.50
N LEU A 75 5.63 -0.76 10.81
CA LEU A 75 6.93 -0.10 10.93
C LEU A 75 7.16 0.43 12.35
N GLN A 76 6.15 1.05 12.95
CA GLN A 76 6.23 1.53 14.34
C GLN A 76 6.47 0.37 15.31
N ARG A 77 5.78 -0.77 15.14
CA ARG A 77 6.00 -1.97 15.96
C ARG A 77 7.41 -2.52 15.81
N ILE A 78 7.96 -2.51 14.58
CA ILE A 78 9.36 -2.92 14.32
C ILE A 78 10.32 -1.97 15.04
N GLN A 79 10.10 -0.66 14.96
CA GLN A 79 10.94 0.34 15.66
C GLN A 79 10.92 0.14 17.18
N VAL A 80 9.73 0.00 17.78
CA VAL A 80 9.60 -0.24 19.23
C VAL A 80 10.32 -1.52 19.63
N THR A 81 10.14 -2.60 18.86
CA THR A 81 10.83 -3.88 19.10
C THR A 81 12.35 -3.72 18.97
N GLY A 82 12.82 -3.00 17.96
CA GLY A 82 14.23 -2.68 17.77
C GLY A 82 14.83 -1.93 18.96
N ASN A 83 14.11 -0.95 19.50
CA ASN A 83 14.54 -0.20 20.69
C ASN A 83 14.65 -1.08 21.94
N VAL A 84 13.71 -2.01 22.14
CA VAL A 84 13.77 -2.97 23.24
C VAL A 84 14.98 -3.89 23.09
N VAL A 85 15.20 -4.43 21.88
CA VAL A 85 16.37 -5.29 21.61
C VAL A 85 17.69 -4.53 21.80
N ASP A 86 17.79 -3.27 21.36
CA ASP A 86 18.97 -2.42 21.57
C ASP A 86 19.24 -2.21 23.07
N ARG A 87 18.21 -1.85 23.84
CA ARG A 87 18.32 -1.69 25.29
C ARG A 87 18.78 -2.98 25.97
N ASP A 88 18.13 -4.11 25.66
CA ASP A 88 18.45 -5.39 26.29
C ASP A 88 19.86 -5.88 25.90
N THR A 89 20.31 -5.59 24.67
CA THR A 89 21.68 -5.87 24.22
C THR A 89 22.71 -5.00 24.93
N LYS A 90 22.41 -3.71 25.16
CA LYS A 90 23.27 -2.83 25.96
C LYS A 90 23.39 -3.32 27.40
N ILE A 91 22.28 -3.70 28.03
CA ILE A 91 22.29 -4.27 29.38
C ILE A 91 23.16 -5.54 29.42
N LEU A 92 23.03 -6.42 28.42
CA LEU A 92 23.85 -7.62 28.31
C LEU A 92 25.34 -7.28 28.14
N LEU A 93 25.68 -6.27 27.33
CA LEU A 93 27.06 -5.83 27.14
C LEU A 93 27.67 -5.30 28.45
N GLU A 94 26.93 -4.47 29.19
CA GLU A 94 27.37 -3.97 30.50
C GLU A 94 27.57 -5.11 31.50
N PHE A 95 26.63 -6.06 31.53
CA PHE A 95 26.76 -7.25 32.38
C PHE A 95 27.99 -8.08 32.01
N MET A 96 28.21 -8.34 30.71
CA MET A 96 29.37 -9.09 30.24
C MET A 96 30.67 -8.37 30.55
N ASN A 97 30.72 -7.04 30.40
CA ASN A 97 31.86 -6.22 30.75
C ASN A 97 32.17 -6.30 32.26
N HIS A 98 31.15 -6.15 33.11
CA HIS A 98 31.29 -6.29 34.56
C HIS A 98 31.78 -7.69 34.97
N TYR A 99 31.18 -8.73 34.38
CA TYR A 99 31.61 -10.11 34.57
C TYR A 99 33.06 -10.31 34.14
N TYR A 100 33.48 -9.66 33.05
CA TYR A 100 34.84 -9.72 32.55
C TYR A 100 35.85 -9.09 33.50
N LEU A 101 35.49 -7.95 34.07
CA LEU A 101 36.30 -7.19 35.02
C LEU A 101 36.46 -7.93 36.36
N ILE A 102 35.38 -8.45 36.96
CA ILE A 102 35.43 -9.13 38.26
C ILE A 102 36.27 -10.41 38.22
N ASN A 103 36.22 -11.14 37.09
CA ASN A 103 36.95 -12.40 36.94
C ASN A 103 38.37 -12.21 36.40
N GLU A 104 38.83 -10.97 36.22
CA GLU A 104 40.18 -10.61 35.76
C GLU A 104 40.62 -11.36 34.49
N PHE A 105 39.69 -11.59 33.56
CA PHE A 105 40.03 -12.28 32.32
C PHE A 105 41.04 -11.43 31.53
N LYS A 106 42.14 -12.06 31.11
CA LYS A 106 43.23 -11.38 30.42
C LYS A 106 42.88 -11.03 28.97
N ASP A 107 42.22 -11.96 28.26
CA ASP A 107 41.99 -11.85 26.81
C ASP A 107 40.66 -12.50 26.38
N LEU A 108 39.90 -11.82 25.53
CA LEU A 108 38.62 -12.32 25.03
C LEU A 108 38.90 -13.39 23.98
N ILE A 109 38.65 -14.65 24.33
CA ILE A 109 38.81 -15.76 23.38
C ILE A 109 37.58 -15.84 22.49
N THR A 110 37.77 -15.63 21.18
CA THR A 110 36.69 -15.75 20.20
C THR A 110 36.34 -17.21 19.92
N THR A 111 35.11 -17.44 19.44
CA THR A 111 34.65 -18.78 19.06
C THR A 111 35.37 -19.36 17.84
N GLU A 112 36.13 -18.56 17.10
CA GLU A 112 37.03 -19.06 16.04
C GLU A 112 38.30 -19.69 16.63
N LYS A 113 38.83 -19.11 17.71
CA LYS A 113 40.04 -19.61 18.38
C LYS A 113 39.73 -20.82 19.26
N TYR A 114 38.62 -20.78 20.00
CA TYR A 114 38.21 -21.90 20.84
C TYR A 114 36.69 -21.86 21.08
N LYS A 115 36.00 -22.94 20.70
CA LYS A 115 34.55 -23.11 20.92
C LYS A 115 34.33 -24.32 21.82
N THR A 116 33.66 -24.13 22.95
CA THR A 116 33.35 -25.23 23.87
C THR A 116 32.27 -26.16 23.30
N ASN A 117 32.26 -27.43 23.72
CA ASN A 117 31.22 -28.39 23.33
C ASN A 117 29.80 -27.89 23.70
N GLY A 118 29.67 -27.21 24.85
CA GLY A 118 28.41 -26.60 25.25
C GLY A 118 27.93 -25.51 24.28
N MET A 119 28.84 -24.68 23.76
CA MET A 119 28.49 -23.67 22.76
C MET A 119 28.13 -24.28 21.41
N GLN A 120 28.78 -25.38 21.00
CA GLN A 120 28.38 -26.13 19.80
C GLN A 120 26.95 -26.68 19.96
N GLN A 121 26.64 -27.32 21.08
CA GLN A 121 25.30 -27.86 21.36
C GLN A 121 24.23 -26.75 21.41
N ALA A 122 24.55 -25.61 22.01
CA ALA A 122 23.65 -24.46 22.06
C ALA A 122 23.36 -23.91 20.66
N GLU A 123 24.38 -23.77 19.81
CA GLU A 123 24.24 -23.30 18.44
C GLU A 123 23.37 -24.26 17.61
N GLU A 124 23.63 -25.58 17.68
CA GLU A 124 22.80 -26.58 17.00
C GLU A 124 21.33 -26.51 17.45
N LEU A 125 21.09 -26.37 18.76
CA LEU A 125 19.75 -26.28 19.30
C LEU A 125 19.02 -25.01 18.82
N ILE A 126 19.71 -23.86 18.77
CA ILE A 126 19.16 -22.61 18.24
C ILE A 126 18.84 -22.77 16.75
N GLN A 127 19.76 -23.32 15.95
CA GLN A 127 19.53 -23.58 14.53
C GLN A 127 18.33 -24.50 14.30
N LYS A 128 18.22 -25.60 15.07
CA LYS A 128 17.07 -26.51 15.05
C LYS A 128 15.76 -25.78 15.40
N ARG A 129 15.75 -24.90 16.40
CA ARG A 129 14.58 -24.08 16.76
C ARG A 129 14.21 -23.11 15.65
N ILE A 130 15.16 -22.39 15.08
CA ILE A 130 14.93 -21.46 13.96
C ILE A 130 14.33 -22.20 12.77
N HIS A 131 14.90 -23.35 12.40
CA HIS A 131 14.40 -24.16 11.31
C HIS A 131 12.96 -24.64 11.57
N LYS A 132 12.68 -25.15 12.78
CA LYS A 132 11.33 -25.56 13.20
C LYS A 132 10.32 -24.42 13.15
N HIS A 133 10.70 -23.23 13.61
CA HIS A 133 9.84 -22.04 13.54
C HIS A 133 9.55 -21.63 12.09
N ARG A 134 10.56 -21.68 11.22
CA ARG A 134 10.39 -21.40 9.78
C ARG A 134 9.47 -22.42 9.11
N GLN A 135 9.65 -23.71 9.37
CA GLN A 135 8.77 -24.76 8.85
C GLN A 135 7.32 -24.56 9.32
N LYS A 136 7.10 -24.34 10.62
CA LYS A 136 5.75 -24.07 11.16
C LYS A 136 5.06 -22.88 10.49
N LYS A 137 5.81 -21.81 10.21
CA LYS A 137 5.30 -20.63 9.51
C LYS A 137 4.88 -20.97 8.07
N LEU A 138 5.75 -21.67 7.33
CA LEU A 138 5.46 -22.11 5.97
C LEU A 138 4.25 -23.06 5.92
N ASP A 139 4.15 -24.00 6.85
CA ASP A 139 3.01 -24.92 6.92
C ASP A 139 1.71 -24.19 7.27
N TYR A 140 1.76 -23.18 8.14
CA TYR A 140 0.61 -22.34 8.44
C TYR A 140 0.16 -21.53 7.23
N GLU A 141 1.10 -20.92 6.49
CA GLU A 141 0.81 -20.17 5.27
C GLU A 141 0.22 -21.07 4.18
N LYS A 142 0.76 -22.29 3.99
CA LYS A 142 0.20 -23.30 3.08
C LYS A 142 -1.23 -23.71 3.45
N ARG A 143 -1.49 -24.01 4.73
CA ARG A 143 -2.84 -24.34 5.21
C ARG A 143 -3.81 -23.18 5.03
N LYS A 144 -3.35 -21.94 5.23
CA LYS A 144 -4.18 -20.75 5.03
C LYS A 144 -4.53 -20.56 3.55
N ALA A 145 -3.57 -20.76 2.65
CA ALA A 145 -3.80 -20.67 1.20
C ALA A 145 -4.76 -21.76 0.70
N GLN A 146 -4.63 -23.00 1.17
CA GLN A 146 -5.54 -24.10 0.82
C GLN A 146 -6.99 -23.81 1.25
N LYS A 147 -7.18 -23.32 2.48
CA LYS A 147 -8.51 -22.94 2.99
C LYS A 147 -9.17 -21.80 2.21
N GLN A 148 -8.37 -20.88 1.64
CA GLN A 148 -8.88 -19.79 0.82
C GLN A 148 -9.32 -20.31 -0.57
N GLN A 149 -8.56 -21.24 -1.15
CA GLN A 149 -8.92 -21.88 -2.42
C GLN A 149 -10.18 -22.77 -2.30
N GLU A 150 -10.37 -23.45 -1.17
CA GLU A 150 -11.58 -24.25 -0.90
C GLU A 150 -12.82 -23.40 -0.59
N SER A 151 -12.67 -22.15 -0.16
CA SER A 151 -13.79 -21.22 0.09
C SER A 151 -14.23 -20.43 -1.15
N GLU A 152 -13.41 -20.42 -2.20
CA GLU A 152 -13.64 -19.69 -3.45
C GLU A 152 -14.11 -20.62 -4.60
N ALA A 153 -14.19 -21.94 -4.35
CA ALA A 153 -14.71 -22.96 -5.28
C ALA A 153 -16.08 -23.47 -4.83
#